data_AF-A0A2S6HYD8-F1
#
_entry.id   AF-A0A2S6HYD8-F1
#
_cell.length_a   1.000
_cell.length_b   1.000
_cell.length_c   1.000
_cell.angle_alpha   90.00
_cell.angle_beta   90.00
_cell.angle_gamma   90.00
#
_symmetry.space_group_name_H-M   'P 1'
#
loop_
_entity.id
_entity.type
_entity.pdbx_description
1 polymer ?
#
loop_
_entity_poly.entity_id
_entity_poly.type
_entity_poly.pdbx_seq_one_letter_code
_entity_poly.pdbx_strand_id
1 'polypeptide(L)'
;MYCKKCGQELAEDGMFCVHCGTKREVVSLDEESKSDPLEITPKSKKFNMKQQVGAMIIVLAIAIFALIGWQYSLVNRAKSLYDKNDYEAAYKTQKSIMNPASLGDYKDKIDVMYHITVDYNGWKQIKTNDTLQQVFAWSTLNKCVGYSMIAQESGCIDEVVSMASDVALWLHERNYNIEDNLKKQYKKSSFDFKPLSDTATDKEVEDIIDTYAILVPGSN
;
A
#
# COMPACT_ATOMS: atom_id res chain seq x y z
N MET A 1 -35.21 39.59 -6.49
CA MET A 1 -34.32 39.06 -7.56
C MET A 1 -33.56 37.84 -7.04
N TYR A 2 -32.97 36.94 -7.84
CA TYR A 2 -32.36 35.70 -7.33
C TYR A 2 -30.82 35.72 -7.34
N CYS A 3 -30.19 35.12 -6.33
CA CYS A 3 -28.74 35.01 -6.21
C CYS A 3 -28.17 34.10 -7.32
N LYS A 4 -27.19 34.59 -8.08
CA LYS A 4 -26.54 33.82 -9.15
C LYS A 4 -25.75 32.60 -8.66
N LYS A 5 -25.38 32.54 -7.38
CA LYS A 5 -24.59 31.43 -6.81
C LYS A 5 -25.46 30.32 -6.22
N CYS A 6 -26.49 30.67 -5.44
CA CYS A 6 -27.30 29.68 -4.73
C CYS A 6 -28.77 29.61 -5.18
N GLY A 7 -29.20 30.49 -6.08
CA GLY A 7 -30.56 30.49 -6.62
C GLY A 7 -31.64 30.99 -5.66
N GLN A 8 -31.31 31.40 -4.44
CA GLN A 8 -32.29 31.92 -3.47
C GLN A 8 -32.63 33.40 -3.71
N GLU A 9 -33.82 33.79 -3.29
CA GLU A 9 -34.31 35.16 -3.43
C GLU A 9 -33.47 36.13 -2.59
N LEU A 10 -33.12 37.26 -3.19
CA LEU A 10 -32.37 38.35 -2.60
C LEU A 10 -33.34 39.47 -2.24
N ALA A 11 -33.18 39.97 -1.01
CA ALA A 11 -33.83 41.20 -0.55
C ALA A 11 -33.40 42.38 -1.43
N GLU A 12 -34.34 43.30 -1.71
CA GLU A 12 -34.16 44.32 -2.75
C GLU A 12 -32.95 45.23 -2.52
N ASP A 13 -32.56 45.42 -1.25
CA ASP A 13 -31.51 46.36 -0.83
C ASP A 13 -30.26 45.67 -0.24
N GLY A 14 -30.22 44.33 -0.26
CA GLY A 14 -29.11 43.56 0.32
C GLY A 14 -27.85 43.60 -0.55
N MET A 15 -26.75 44.13 -0.02
CA MET A 15 -25.44 44.11 -0.71
C MET A 15 -24.81 42.71 -0.77
N PHE A 16 -25.27 41.77 0.06
CA PHE A 16 -24.82 40.38 0.12
C PHE A 16 -26.00 39.42 0.27
N CYS A 17 -25.87 38.22 -0.28
CA CYS A 17 -26.85 37.16 -0.09
C CYS A 17 -26.81 36.65 1.36
N VAL A 18 -27.92 36.76 2.09
CA VAL A 18 -28.03 36.26 3.48
C VAL A 18 -27.87 34.74 3.60
N HIS A 19 -28.10 34.00 2.52
CA HIS A 19 -28.02 32.53 2.52
C HIS A 19 -26.63 31.96 2.17
N CYS A 20 -25.81 32.69 1.41
CA CYS A 20 -24.50 32.16 0.97
C CYS A 20 -23.34 33.17 1.02
N GLY A 21 -23.58 34.41 1.46
CA GLY A 21 -22.56 35.45 1.61
C GLY A 21 -22.07 36.08 0.30
N THR A 22 -22.62 35.72 -0.86
CA THR A 22 -22.17 36.26 -2.16
C THR A 22 -22.55 37.73 -2.31
N LYS A 23 -21.56 38.59 -2.60
CA LYS A 23 -21.75 40.03 -2.83
C LYS A 23 -22.52 40.30 -4.12
N ARG A 24 -23.41 41.28 -4.10
CA ARG A 24 -24.17 41.73 -5.26
C ARG A 24 -23.37 42.77 -6.05
N GLU A 25 -23.25 42.58 -7.36
CA GLU A 25 -22.70 43.57 -8.28
C GLU A 25 -23.80 44.56 -8.65
N VAL A 26 -23.72 45.78 -8.13
CA VAL A 26 -24.63 46.88 -8.47
C VAL A 26 -23.96 47.68 -9.58
N VAL A 27 -24.53 47.65 -10.78
CA VAL A 27 -24.10 48.49 -11.90
C VAL A 27 -24.80 49.84 -11.74
N SER A 28 -24.05 50.89 -11.44
CA SER A 28 -24.53 52.28 -11.46
C SER A 28 -24.75 52.74 -12.90
N LEU A 29 -25.97 53.19 -13.20
CA LEU A 29 -26.33 53.88 -14.44
C LEU A 29 -26.32 55.38 -14.15
N ASP A 30 -25.47 56.14 -14.86
CA ASP A 30 -25.63 57.58 -15.06
C ASP A 30 -25.37 57.89 -16.54
N GLU A 31 -26.35 58.53 -17.19
CA GLU A 31 -26.37 59.10 -18.55
C GLU A 31 -25.43 60.33 -18.62
N GLU A 32 -24.86 60.87 -19.71
CA GLU A 32 -25.30 61.10 -21.10
C GLU A 32 -24.11 61.71 -21.91
N SER A 33 -24.23 61.79 -23.25
CA SER A 33 -23.57 62.75 -24.19
C SER A 33 -22.29 62.40 -24.98
N LYS A 34 -22.54 62.09 -26.28
CA LYS A 34 -21.89 62.56 -27.54
C LYS A 34 -20.77 61.75 -28.24
N SER A 35 -21.09 61.54 -29.54
CA SER A 35 -20.28 61.38 -30.76
C SER A 35 -19.68 60.01 -31.12
N ASP A 36 -20.36 59.39 -32.09
CA ASP A 36 -19.85 58.77 -33.32
C ASP A 36 -19.09 57.43 -33.31
N PRO A 37 -19.23 56.66 -34.42
CA PRO A 37 -19.55 55.24 -34.34
C PRO A 37 -18.36 54.35 -34.66
N LEU A 38 -18.12 53.35 -33.80
CA LEU A 38 -17.34 52.18 -34.16
C LEU A 38 -18.07 50.93 -33.71
N GLU A 39 -18.63 50.24 -34.70
CA GLU A 39 -19.03 48.83 -34.60
C GLU A 39 -17.86 48.01 -34.06
N ILE A 40 -18.00 47.52 -32.84
CA ILE A 40 -17.30 46.32 -32.42
C ILE A 40 -18.39 45.28 -32.22
N THR A 41 -18.70 44.56 -33.30
CA THR A 41 -19.38 43.28 -33.16
C THR A 41 -18.50 42.38 -32.29
N PRO A 42 -18.97 41.86 -31.15
CA PRO A 42 -18.27 40.77 -30.49
C PRO A 42 -18.38 39.58 -31.45
N LYS A 43 -17.30 39.29 -32.17
CA LYS A 43 -17.15 38.01 -32.86
C LYS A 43 -17.26 36.93 -31.80
N SER A 44 -18.48 36.42 -31.60
CA SER A 44 -18.73 35.18 -30.91
C SER A 44 -17.97 34.13 -31.72
N LYS A 45 -16.82 33.71 -31.18
CA LYS A 45 -16.03 32.66 -31.78
C LYS A 45 -16.88 31.40 -31.66
N LYS A 46 -17.67 31.11 -32.71
CA LYS A 46 -18.42 29.85 -32.87
C LYS A 46 -17.41 28.73 -32.70
N PHE A 47 -17.38 28.14 -31.51
CA PHE A 47 -16.59 26.94 -31.27
C PHE A 47 -17.22 25.84 -32.11
N ASN A 48 -16.51 25.40 -33.14
CA ASN A 48 -16.93 24.25 -33.94
C ASN A 48 -16.87 23.03 -33.01
N MET A 49 -18.05 22.51 -32.62
CA MET A 49 -18.23 21.41 -31.66
C MET A 49 -17.36 20.18 -31.96
N LYS A 50 -16.99 19.95 -33.25
CA LYS A 50 -16.06 18.90 -33.68
C LYS A 50 -14.60 19.12 -33.24
N GLN A 51 -14.12 20.36 -33.10
CA GLN A 51 -12.78 20.67 -32.58
C GLN A 51 -12.69 20.55 -31.05
N GLN A 52 -13.80 20.74 -30.33
CA GLN A 52 -13.85 20.63 -28.87
C GLN A 52 -13.79 19.17 -28.39
N VAL A 53 -14.36 18.23 -29.17
CA VAL A 53 -14.28 16.79 -28.89
C VAL A 53 -12.85 16.26 -29.07
N GLY A 54 -12.13 16.70 -30.12
CA GLY A 54 -10.74 16.29 -30.35
C GLY A 54 -9.78 16.73 -29.24
N ALA A 55 -9.94 17.96 -28.75
CA ALA A 55 -9.13 18.47 -27.63
C ALA A 55 -9.42 17.72 -26.32
N MET A 56 -10.68 17.40 -26.02
CA MET A 56 -11.06 16.61 -24.84
C MET A 56 -10.43 15.21 -24.86
N ILE A 57 -10.43 14.54 -26.01
CA ILE A 57 -9.82 13.20 -26.15
C ILE A 57 -8.31 13.26 -25.88
N ILE A 58 -7.61 14.28 -26.39
CA ILE A 58 -6.16 14.43 -26.16
C ILE A 58 -5.85 14.65 -24.67
N VAL A 59 -6.61 15.52 -24.00
CA VAL A 59 -6.43 15.77 -22.56
C VAL A 59 -6.69 14.50 -21.75
N LEU A 60 -7.74 13.75 -22.07
CA LEU A 60 -8.03 12.47 -21.45
C LEU A 60 -6.90 11.46 -21.68
N ALA A 61 -6.36 11.36 -22.90
CA ALA A 61 -5.24 10.48 -23.20
C ALA A 61 -3.99 10.83 -22.38
N ILE A 62 -3.63 12.12 -22.29
CA ILE A 62 -2.49 12.59 -21.49
C ILE A 62 -2.69 12.25 -20.01
N ALA A 63 -3.89 12.47 -19.47
CA ALA A 63 -4.21 12.11 -18.10
C ALA A 63 -4.06 10.60 -17.86
N ILE A 64 -4.51 9.76 -18.79
CA ILE A 64 -4.34 8.31 -18.71
C ILE A 64 -2.85 7.93 -18.74
N PHE A 65 -2.06 8.50 -19.65
CA PHE A 65 -0.61 8.23 -19.73
C PHE A 65 0.12 8.65 -18.45
N ALA A 66 -0.23 9.80 -17.87
CA ALA A 66 0.34 10.26 -16.61
C ALA A 66 -0.01 9.30 -15.45
N LEU A 67 -1.25 8.80 -15.39
CA LEU A 67 -1.67 7.80 -14.40
C LEU A 67 -0.91 6.48 -14.57
N ILE A 68 -0.75 6.00 -15.79
CA ILE A 68 0.02 4.76 -16.08
C ILE A 68 1.48 4.96 -15.69
N GLY A 69 2.10 6.09 -16.06
CA GLY A 69 3.47 6.42 -15.70
C GLY A 69 3.66 6.50 -14.19
N TRP A 70 2.70 7.09 -13.47
CA TRP A 70 2.71 7.13 -12.02
C TRP A 70 2.59 5.73 -11.40
N GLN A 71 1.66 4.90 -11.87
CA GLN A 71 1.55 3.50 -11.39
C GLN A 71 2.84 2.71 -11.63
N TYR A 72 3.44 2.84 -12.82
CA TYR A 72 4.72 2.21 -13.14
C TYR A 72 5.84 2.64 -12.18
N SER A 73 5.88 3.93 -11.83
CA SER A 73 6.85 4.42 -10.84
C SER A 73 6.66 3.83 -9.44
N LEU A 74 5.42 3.58 -9.00
CA LEU A 74 5.12 2.97 -7.71
C LEU A 74 5.53 1.50 -7.68
N VAL A 75 5.27 0.75 -8.75
CA VAL A 75 5.72 -0.65 -8.89
C VAL A 75 7.23 -0.73 -8.77
N ASN A 76 7.97 0.07 -9.54
CA ASN A 76 9.43 0.07 -9.50
C ASN A 76 9.98 0.50 -8.14
N ARG A 77 9.31 1.45 -7.47
CA ARG A 77 9.67 1.86 -6.11
C ARG A 77 9.49 0.71 -5.12
N ALA A 78 8.38 -0.01 -5.16
CA ALA A 78 8.14 -1.15 -4.28
C ALA A 78 9.20 -2.24 -4.47
N LYS A 79 9.50 -2.60 -5.73
CA LYS A 79 10.58 -3.56 -6.06
C LYS A 79 11.94 -3.09 -5.54
N SER A 80 12.29 -1.83 -5.80
CA SER A 80 13.56 -1.26 -5.33
C SER A 80 13.68 -1.22 -3.80
N LEU A 81 12.57 -1.05 -3.06
CA LEU A 81 12.57 -1.08 -1.60
C LEU A 81 12.77 -2.51 -1.09
N TYR A 82 12.11 -3.48 -1.72
CA TYR A 82 12.34 -4.90 -1.45
C TYR A 82 13.81 -5.28 -1.67
N ASP A 83 14.40 -4.91 -2.80
CA ASP A 83 15.80 -5.22 -3.13
C ASP A 83 16.80 -4.56 -2.16
N LYS A 84 16.36 -3.54 -1.40
CA LYS A 84 17.13 -2.88 -0.33
C LYS A 84 16.83 -3.43 1.06
N ASN A 85 16.06 -4.51 1.16
CA ASN A 85 15.58 -5.11 2.40
C ASN A 85 14.70 -4.19 3.27
N ASP A 86 14.12 -3.13 2.69
CA ASP A 86 13.16 -2.26 3.36
C ASP A 86 11.73 -2.78 3.11
N TYR A 87 11.44 -3.94 3.71
CA TYR A 87 10.19 -4.67 3.48
C TYR A 87 8.96 -3.93 3.99
N GLU A 88 9.10 -3.13 5.06
CA GLU A 88 8.00 -2.32 5.58
C GLU A 88 7.62 -1.20 4.61
N ALA A 89 8.60 -0.46 4.08
CA ALA A 89 8.33 0.55 3.07
C ALA A 89 7.86 -0.07 1.75
N ALA A 90 8.41 -1.23 1.37
CA ALA A 90 7.96 -1.98 0.20
C ALA A 90 6.48 -2.35 0.31
N TYR A 91 6.05 -2.90 1.45
CA TYR A 91 4.65 -3.28 1.71
C TYR A 91 3.71 -2.07 1.70
N LYS A 92 4.08 -0.96 2.35
CA LYS A 92 3.29 0.29 2.31
C LYS A 92 3.15 0.84 0.89
N THR A 93 4.24 0.79 0.12
CA THR A 93 4.23 1.21 -1.29
C THR A 93 3.34 0.30 -2.13
N GLN A 94 3.45 -1.02 -1.95
CA GLN A 94 2.60 -2.02 -2.59
C GLN A 94 1.12 -1.77 -2.35
N LYS A 95 0.71 -1.47 -1.10
CA LYS A 95 -0.70 -1.17 -0.78
C LYS A 95 -1.25 0.08 -1.47
N SER A 96 -0.38 0.94 -1.99
CA SER A 96 -0.75 2.14 -2.75
C SER A 96 -0.90 1.90 -4.26
N ILE A 97 -0.54 0.70 -4.75
CA ILE A 97 -0.64 0.34 -6.17
C ILE A 97 -2.07 -0.09 -6.48
N MET A 98 -2.68 0.50 -7.52
CA MET A 98 -4.08 0.22 -7.88
C MET A 98 -4.27 -1.18 -8.43
N ASN A 99 -3.27 -1.69 -9.16
CA ASN A 99 -3.28 -3.05 -9.70
C ASN A 99 -2.08 -3.84 -9.15
N PRO A 100 -2.22 -4.56 -8.01
CA PRO A 100 -1.15 -5.33 -7.41
C PRO A 100 -0.57 -6.41 -8.33
N ALA A 101 -1.32 -6.92 -9.31
CA ALA A 101 -0.82 -7.90 -10.26
C ALA A 101 0.38 -7.38 -11.09
N SER A 102 0.53 -6.06 -11.21
CA SER A 102 1.69 -5.43 -11.87
C SER A 102 3.03 -5.66 -11.14
N LEU A 103 3.01 -6.10 -9.88
CA LEU A 103 4.21 -6.49 -9.15
C LEU A 103 4.75 -7.86 -9.59
N GLY A 104 3.91 -8.75 -10.14
CA GLY A 104 4.27 -10.15 -10.33
C GLY A 104 4.66 -10.80 -9.01
N ASP A 105 5.68 -11.67 -9.04
CA ASP A 105 6.15 -12.46 -7.89
C ASP A 105 6.60 -11.60 -6.70
N TYR A 106 6.98 -10.33 -6.94
CA TYR A 106 7.33 -9.39 -5.87
C TYR A 106 6.21 -9.15 -4.87
N LYS A 107 4.94 -9.29 -5.28
CA LYS A 107 3.80 -9.08 -4.37
C LYS A 107 3.89 -10.05 -3.19
N ASP A 108 4.07 -11.33 -3.49
CA ASP A 108 4.09 -12.37 -2.47
C ASP A 108 5.40 -12.34 -1.68
N LYS A 109 6.53 -12.05 -2.35
CA LYS A 109 7.80 -11.79 -1.67
C LYS A 109 7.69 -10.68 -0.62
N ILE A 110 7.09 -9.54 -0.99
CA ILE A 110 6.91 -8.39 -0.09
C ILE A 110 5.97 -8.75 1.06
N ASP A 111 4.86 -9.43 0.78
CA ASP A 111 3.90 -9.85 1.81
C ASP A 111 4.55 -10.80 2.84
N VAL A 112 5.24 -11.86 2.37
CA VAL A 112 5.99 -12.81 3.20
C VAL A 112 7.00 -12.07 4.08
N MET A 113 7.87 -11.27 3.46
CA MET A 113 8.98 -10.65 4.17
C MET A 113 8.49 -9.60 5.15
N TYR A 114 7.48 -8.80 4.82
CA TYR A 114 6.90 -7.84 5.75
C TYR A 114 6.41 -8.52 7.04
N HIS A 115 5.63 -9.60 6.91
CA HIS A 115 5.04 -10.25 8.08
C HIS A 115 6.08 -10.86 9.02
N ILE A 116 7.14 -11.46 8.47
CA ILE A 116 8.23 -12.04 9.26
C ILE A 116 9.10 -10.94 9.89
N THR A 117 9.48 -9.93 9.10
CA THR A 117 10.48 -8.93 9.51
C THR A 117 10.00 -8.00 10.61
N VAL A 118 8.69 -7.76 10.74
CA VAL A 118 8.12 -7.00 11.88
C VAL A 118 8.52 -7.64 13.22
N ASP A 119 8.37 -8.96 13.35
CA ASP A 119 8.68 -9.64 14.61
C ASP A 119 10.18 -9.83 14.78
N TYR A 120 10.88 -10.14 13.69
CA TYR A 120 12.33 -10.34 13.70
C TYR A 120 13.07 -9.07 14.13
N ASN A 121 12.64 -7.91 13.63
CA ASN A 121 13.19 -6.62 14.05
C ASN A 121 12.83 -6.31 15.50
N GLY A 122 11.61 -6.62 15.94
CA GLY A 122 11.22 -6.53 17.35
C GLY A 122 12.14 -7.35 18.26
N TRP A 123 12.36 -8.62 17.89
CA TRP A 123 13.29 -9.53 18.58
C TRP A 123 14.72 -8.97 18.66
N LYS A 124 15.27 -8.46 17.55
CA LYS A 124 16.62 -7.88 17.52
C LYS A 124 16.78 -6.62 18.38
N GLN A 125 15.70 -5.85 18.55
CA GLN A 125 15.72 -4.61 19.33
C GLN A 125 15.61 -4.85 20.84
N ILE A 126 14.98 -5.96 21.26
CA ILE A 126 14.82 -6.30 22.67
C ILE A 126 16.08 -7.01 23.18
N LYS A 127 16.84 -6.35 24.06
CA LYS A 127 18.08 -6.92 24.63
C LYS A 127 18.00 -7.28 26.10
N THR A 128 17.05 -6.72 26.84
CA THR A 128 17.06 -6.73 28.31
C THR A 128 15.90 -7.52 28.94
N ASN A 129 14.93 -7.96 28.14
CA ASN A 129 13.76 -8.69 28.61
C ASN A 129 13.70 -10.04 27.89
N ASP A 130 14.28 -11.07 28.53
CA ASP A 130 14.41 -12.41 27.96
C ASP A 130 13.04 -13.04 27.66
N THR A 131 12.04 -12.86 28.53
CA THR A 131 10.66 -13.33 28.29
C THR A 131 10.06 -12.70 27.04
N LEU A 132 10.18 -11.37 26.89
CA LEU A 132 9.64 -10.69 25.72
C LEU A 132 10.42 -11.07 24.46
N GLN A 133 11.75 -11.18 24.55
CA GLN A 133 12.61 -11.63 23.47
C GLN A 133 12.23 -13.05 23.03
N GLN A 134 11.93 -13.94 23.97
CA GLN A 134 11.45 -15.30 23.72
C GLN A 134 10.12 -15.29 22.95
N VAL A 135 9.17 -14.43 23.33
CA VAL A 135 7.88 -14.31 22.62
C VAL A 135 8.09 -13.92 21.16
N PHE A 136 8.91 -12.90 20.90
CA PHE A 136 9.20 -12.49 19.52
C PHE A 136 9.98 -13.56 18.74
N ALA A 137 10.95 -14.23 19.37
CA ALA A 137 11.68 -15.34 18.76
C ALA A 137 10.73 -16.44 18.28
N TRP A 138 9.82 -16.92 19.15
CA TRP A 138 8.83 -17.91 18.74
C TRP A 138 7.87 -17.40 17.68
N SER A 139 7.44 -16.15 17.78
CA SER A 139 6.56 -15.53 16.77
C SER A 139 7.24 -15.48 15.40
N THR A 140 8.51 -15.06 15.34
CA THR A 140 9.30 -15.05 14.11
C THR A 140 9.44 -16.46 13.53
N LEU A 141 9.82 -17.45 14.34
CA LEU A 141 10.01 -18.82 13.85
C LEU A 141 8.69 -19.42 13.34
N ASN A 142 7.59 -19.18 14.06
CA ASN A 142 6.25 -19.58 13.65
C ASN A 142 5.87 -18.99 12.29
N LYS A 143 6.17 -17.72 12.06
CA LYS A 143 5.93 -17.08 10.76
C LYS A 143 6.85 -17.62 9.67
N CYS A 144 8.11 -17.93 9.97
CA CYS A 144 9.01 -18.54 8.99
C CYS A 144 8.44 -19.88 8.50
N VAL A 145 8.05 -20.76 9.42
CA VAL A 145 7.37 -22.03 9.10
C VAL A 145 6.07 -21.77 8.35
N GLY A 146 5.22 -20.88 8.86
CA GLY A 146 3.92 -20.57 8.29
C GLY A 146 3.98 -20.05 6.85
N TYR A 147 4.98 -19.24 6.51
CA TYR A 147 5.16 -18.68 5.16
C TYR A 147 6.09 -19.51 4.26
N SER A 148 6.64 -20.64 4.73
CA SER A 148 7.72 -21.35 4.02
C SER A 148 7.35 -21.77 2.60
N MET A 149 6.14 -22.28 2.37
CA MET A 149 5.72 -22.70 1.03
C MET A 149 5.55 -21.52 0.09
N ILE A 150 4.91 -20.44 0.55
CA ILE A 150 4.76 -19.21 -0.26
C ILE A 150 6.14 -18.60 -0.55
N ALA A 151 7.05 -18.63 0.42
CA ALA A 151 8.43 -18.17 0.24
C ALA A 151 9.18 -18.99 -0.81
N GLN A 152 8.97 -20.31 -0.83
CA GLN A 152 9.54 -21.21 -1.84
C GLN A 152 8.96 -20.92 -3.23
N GLU A 153 7.64 -20.82 -3.35
CA GLU A 153 6.95 -20.54 -4.63
C GLU A 153 7.31 -19.16 -5.18
N SER A 154 7.40 -18.16 -4.30
CA SER A 154 7.74 -16.79 -4.70
C SER A 154 9.24 -16.57 -4.89
N GLY A 155 10.11 -17.48 -4.43
CA GLY A 155 11.56 -17.39 -4.57
C GLY A 155 12.22 -16.40 -3.61
N CYS A 156 11.79 -16.40 -2.34
CA CYS A 156 12.45 -15.71 -1.22
C CYS A 156 12.70 -16.63 0.00
N ILE A 157 12.77 -17.94 -0.24
CA ILE A 157 12.98 -18.93 0.83
C ILE A 157 14.33 -18.77 1.54
N ASP A 158 15.38 -18.35 0.83
CA ASP A 158 16.71 -18.18 1.40
C ASP A 158 16.72 -17.09 2.48
N GLU A 159 16.02 -15.98 2.25
CA GLU A 159 15.86 -14.90 3.21
C GLU A 159 15.07 -15.37 4.45
N VAL A 160 14.02 -16.17 4.25
CA VAL A 160 13.22 -16.75 5.34
C VAL A 160 14.06 -17.72 6.17
N VAL A 161 14.79 -18.63 5.53
CA VAL A 161 15.67 -19.60 6.20
C VAL A 161 16.78 -18.88 6.96
N SER A 162 17.36 -17.81 6.41
CA SER A 162 18.38 -17.02 7.11
C SER A 162 17.83 -16.41 8.41
N MET A 163 16.65 -15.79 8.38
CA MET A 163 16.03 -15.22 9.59
C MET A 163 15.68 -16.29 10.61
N ALA A 164 15.16 -17.43 10.15
CA ALA A 164 14.80 -18.53 11.04
C ALA A 164 16.01 -19.17 11.69
N SER A 165 17.12 -19.32 10.95
CA SER A 165 18.38 -19.84 11.48
C SER A 165 18.92 -18.98 12.60
N ASP A 166 18.90 -17.65 12.45
CA ASP A 166 19.33 -16.72 13.50
C ASP A 166 18.52 -16.90 14.79
N VAL A 167 17.20 -17.04 14.66
CA VAL A 167 16.28 -17.20 15.78
C VAL A 167 16.41 -18.59 16.41
N ALA A 168 16.52 -19.63 15.60
CA ALA A 168 16.69 -21.01 16.03
C ALA A 168 17.98 -21.18 16.84
N LEU A 169 19.08 -20.56 16.39
CA LEU A 169 20.35 -20.57 17.12
C LEU A 169 20.20 -19.94 18.51
N TRP A 170 19.56 -18.76 18.59
CA TRP A 170 19.34 -18.09 19.88
C TRP A 170 18.44 -18.89 20.83
N LEU A 171 17.41 -19.57 20.29
CA LEU A 171 16.55 -20.44 21.07
C LEU A 171 17.30 -21.68 21.57
N HIS A 172 18.16 -22.25 20.72
CA HIS A 172 18.99 -23.39 21.07
C HIS A 172 19.98 -23.08 22.18
N GLU A 173 20.66 -21.93 22.14
CA GLU A 173 21.58 -21.48 23.19
C GLU A 173 20.92 -21.40 24.58
N ARG A 174 19.58 -21.35 24.63
CA ARG A 174 18.75 -21.35 25.85
C ARG A 174 18.08 -22.68 26.17
N ASN A 175 18.48 -23.76 25.49
CA ASN A 175 17.93 -25.11 25.63
C ASN A 175 16.41 -25.19 25.38
N TYR A 176 15.87 -24.36 24.48
CA TYR A 176 14.48 -24.53 24.06
C TYR A 176 14.35 -25.67 23.06
N ASN A 177 13.35 -26.54 23.27
CA ASN A 177 12.98 -27.57 22.31
C ASN A 177 12.16 -26.94 21.17
N ILE A 178 12.78 -26.78 20.01
CA ILE A 178 12.18 -26.11 18.84
C ILE A 178 11.11 -26.99 18.21
N GLU A 179 11.45 -28.24 17.90
CA GLU A 179 10.59 -29.20 17.20
C GLU A 179 9.26 -29.42 17.95
N ASP A 180 9.32 -29.78 19.23
CA ASP A 180 8.12 -30.06 20.02
C ASP A 180 7.21 -28.84 20.14
N ASN A 181 7.78 -27.64 20.24
CA ASN A 181 7.00 -26.41 20.32
C ASN A 181 6.32 -26.11 18.98
N LEU A 182 7.03 -26.24 17.85
CA LEU A 182 6.44 -26.04 16.53
C LEU A 182 5.33 -27.06 16.26
N LYS A 183 5.56 -28.35 16.53
CA LYS A 183 4.54 -29.42 16.40
C LYS A 183 3.33 -29.15 17.31
N LYS A 184 3.55 -28.66 18.53
CA LYS A 184 2.48 -28.30 19.45
C LYS A 184 1.66 -27.10 18.97
N GLN A 185 2.30 -26.09 18.40
CA GLN A 185 1.62 -24.93 17.81
C GLN A 185 0.82 -25.33 16.56
N TYR A 186 1.40 -26.19 15.71
CA TYR A 186 0.73 -26.75 14.54
C TYR A 186 -0.58 -27.47 14.91
N LYS A 187 -0.50 -28.43 15.86
CA LYS A 187 -1.65 -29.23 16.31
C LYS A 187 -2.77 -28.41 16.95
N LYS A 188 -2.43 -27.25 17.52
CA LYS A 188 -3.42 -26.34 18.10
C LYS A 188 -4.07 -25.42 17.07
N SER A 189 -3.67 -25.50 15.80
CA SER A 189 -4.02 -24.54 14.76
C SER A 189 -3.73 -23.09 15.18
N SER A 190 -2.79 -22.89 16.12
CA SER A 190 -2.47 -21.60 16.72
C SER A 190 -1.26 -20.95 16.08
N PHE A 191 -0.91 -21.34 14.86
CA PHE A 191 -0.17 -20.42 14.01
C PHE A 191 -1.09 -19.23 13.76
N ASP A 192 -0.91 -18.16 14.55
CA ASP A 192 -1.62 -16.89 14.37
C ASP A 192 -1.48 -16.34 12.93
N PHE A 193 -0.52 -16.88 12.18
CA PHE A 193 -0.22 -16.59 10.79
C PHE A 193 0.02 -17.92 10.05
N LYS A 194 -1.04 -18.61 9.61
CA LYS A 194 -0.95 -19.82 8.76
C LYS A 194 -1.15 -19.54 7.25
N PRO A 195 -0.35 -18.70 6.58
CA PRO A 195 -0.37 -18.60 5.12
C PRO A 195 0.58 -19.64 4.54
N LEU A 196 0.24 -20.91 4.77
CA LEU A 196 0.78 -21.98 3.96
C LEU A 196 0.03 -21.96 2.62
N SER A 197 0.56 -22.68 1.63
CA SER A 197 -0.18 -22.89 0.39
C SER A 197 -1.50 -23.60 0.69
N ASP A 198 -2.58 -23.24 -0.01
CA ASP A 198 -3.91 -23.86 0.17
C ASP A 198 -3.89 -25.37 -0.17
N THR A 199 -2.85 -25.84 -0.83
CA THR A 199 -2.65 -27.25 -1.22
C THR A 199 -1.78 -28.03 -0.22
N ALA A 200 -1.29 -27.40 0.85
CA ALA A 200 -0.38 -28.01 1.81
C ALA A 200 -1.03 -29.18 2.55
N THR A 201 -0.35 -30.33 2.55
CA THR A 201 -0.71 -31.52 3.32
C THR A 201 -0.07 -31.51 4.71
N ASP A 202 -0.67 -32.22 5.67
CA ASP A 202 -0.10 -32.35 7.03
C ASP A 202 1.36 -32.85 7.01
N LYS A 203 1.67 -33.78 6.09
CA LYS A 203 3.02 -34.31 5.95
C LYS A 203 4.01 -33.25 5.49
N GLU A 204 3.65 -32.44 4.48
CA GLU A 204 4.52 -31.36 4.00
C GLU A 204 4.79 -30.34 5.13
N VAL A 205 3.81 -30.07 5.97
CA VAL A 205 4.00 -29.16 7.11
C VAL A 205 4.92 -29.74 8.17
N GLU A 206 4.76 -31.02 8.52
CA GLU A 206 5.67 -31.70 9.46
C GLU A 206 7.11 -31.74 8.90
N ASP A 207 7.29 -32.05 7.61
CA ASP A 207 8.61 -32.04 6.96
C ASP A 207 9.25 -30.62 6.99
N ILE A 208 8.45 -29.57 6.82
CA ILE A 208 8.89 -28.17 7.00
C ILE A 208 9.31 -27.93 8.46
N ILE A 209 8.49 -28.32 9.44
CA ILE A 209 8.82 -28.14 10.87
C ILE A 209 10.15 -28.81 11.21
N ASP A 210 10.34 -30.05 10.75
CA ASP A 210 11.56 -30.80 10.96
C ASP A 210 12.77 -30.09 10.31
N THR A 211 12.60 -29.51 9.12
CA THR A 211 13.63 -28.70 8.44
C THR A 211 14.07 -27.50 9.28
N TYR A 212 13.14 -26.80 9.93
CA TYR A 212 13.49 -25.66 10.79
C TYR A 212 14.11 -26.08 12.13
N ALA A 213 13.74 -27.25 12.65
CA ALA A 213 14.32 -27.79 13.88
C ALA A 213 15.82 -28.13 13.73
N ILE A 214 16.24 -28.58 12.55
CA ILE A 214 17.63 -28.96 12.27
C ILE A 214 18.55 -27.78 11.91
N LEU A 215 18.04 -26.53 11.80
CA LEU A 215 18.87 -25.34 11.52
C LEU A 215 19.93 -25.06 12.59
N VAL A 216 19.90 -25.77 13.71
CA VAL A 216 20.85 -25.68 14.80
C VAL A 216 22.13 -26.49 14.50
N PRO A 217 23.33 -25.88 14.60
CA PRO A 217 24.60 -26.60 14.45
C PRO A 217 24.77 -27.69 15.53
N GLY A 218 25.05 -28.93 15.12
CA GLY A 218 25.35 -30.05 16.04
C GLY A 218 24.14 -30.92 16.45
N SER A 219 23.04 -30.85 15.72
CA SER A 219 21.79 -31.59 15.95
C SER A 219 21.77 -33.06 15.47
N ASN A 220 22.93 -33.65 15.15
CA ASN A 220 23.07 -35.07 14.78
C ASN A 220 23.70 -35.91 15.90
#